data_AF-A0A931VTU1-F1
#
_entry.id   AF-A0A931VTU1-F1
#
_cell.length_a   1.000
_cell.length_b   1.000
_cell.length_c   1.000
_cell.angle_alpha   90.00
_cell.angle_beta   90.00
_cell.angle_gamma   90.00
#
_symmetry.space_group_name_H-M   'P 1'
#
loop_
_entity.id
_entity.type
_entity.pdbx_description
1 polymer ?
#
loop_
_entity_poly.entity_id
_entity_poly.type
_entity_poly.pdbx_seq_one_letter_code
_entity_poly.pdbx_strand_id
1 'polypeptide(L)'
;MQQKYLIFIGVVVLAVLAGNFAYPDYFNKGADFLNQKFNLSIPHFWTKSFIFGLDLQGGVNLAYQADLNNVTDKSGAMQGLRDVIERRVNLFGVTEPVVQIQGQDRLIVELPGITNVQDAIRMIGETPYLEFLEQRTEAETQQIIDKIREVQEVQEKNEDISKVTDWQLVLQNPYFKPTELTGKYLSKVNVVFDQTTYKPQIEIIFNKEGEKLFE
;
A
#
# COMPACT_ATOMS: atom_id res chain seq x y z
N MET A 1 49.44 -28.98 31.31
CA MET A 1 48.64 -29.79 30.35
C MET A 1 47.14 -29.47 30.41
N GLN A 2 46.53 -29.35 31.59
CA GLN A 2 45.08 -29.09 31.75
C GLN A 2 44.54 -27.83 31.02
N GLN A 3 45.28 -26.72 30.99
CA GLN A 3 44.84 -25.49 30.32
C GLN A 3 44.65 -25.66 28.80
N LYS A 4 45.49 -26.49 28.15
CA LYS A 4 45.37 -26.77 26.71
C LYS A 4 44.14 -27.63 26.40
N TYR A 5 43.79 -28.55 27.30
CA TYR A 5 42.58 -29.37 27.20
C TYR A 5 41.30 -28.54 27.38
N LEU A 6 41.28 -27.61 28.33
CA LEU A 6 40.14 -26.70 28.52
C LEU A 6 39.91 -25.81 27.29
N ILE A 7 40.98 -25.27 26.70
CA ILE A 7 40.88 -24.49 25.46
C ILE A 7 40.38 -25.37 24.31
N PHE A 8 40.91 -26.58 24.16
CA PHE A 8 40.47 -27.51 23.13
C PHE A 8 38.98 -27.87 23.26
N ILE A 9 38.52 -28.18 24.47
CA ILE A 9 37.10 -28.45 24.76
C ILE A 9 36.26 -27.22 24.42
N GLY A 10 36.71 -26.03 24.83
CA GLY A 10 36.04 -24.77 24.50
C GLY A 10 35.88 -24.57 22.99
N VAL A 11 36.94 -24.81 22.21
CA VAL A 11 36.91 -24.72 20.74
C VAL A 11 35.95 -25.75 20.14
N VAL A 12 35.94 -26.99 20.63
CA VAL A 12 35.02 -28.03 20.15
C VAL A 12 33.57 -27.66 20.43
N VAL A 13 33.26 -27.18 21.64
CA VAL A 13 31.91 -26.73 22.00
C VAL A 13 31.49 -25.56 21.10
N LEU A 14 32.38 -24.59 20.87
CA LEU A 14 32.12 -23.46 19.98
C LEU A 14 31.88 -23.91 18.52
N ALA A 15 32.67 -24.87 18.02
CA ALA A 15 32.51 -25.42 16.68
C ALA A 15 31.17 -26.16 16.52
N VAL A 16 30.77 -26.92 17.55
CA VAL A 16 29.46 -27.59 17.57
C VAL A 16 28.33 -26.55 17.60
N LEU A 17 28.40 -25.53 18.46
CA LEU A 17 27.40 -24.46 18.50
C LEU A 17 27.32 -23.69 17.17
N ALA A 18 28.47 -23.36 16.56
CA ALA A 18 28.53 -22.69 15.27
C ALA A 18 27.96 -23.56 14.14
N GLY A 19 28.24 -24.87 14.15
CA GLY A 19 27.67 -25.83 13.21
C GLY A 19 26.14 -25.90 13.30
N ASN A 20 25.60 -25.96 14.53
CA ASN A 20 24.15 -25.95 14.76
C ASN A 20 23.52 -24.59 14.39
N PHE A 21 24.23 -23.48 14.58
CA PHE A 21 23.77 -22.16 14.14
C PHE A 21 23.73 -22.03 12.61
N ALA A 22 24.71 -22.60 11.90
CA ALA A 22 24.75 -22.57 10.44
C ALA A 22 23.74 -23.53 9.78
N TYR A 23 23.43 -24.65 10.45
CA TYR A 23 22.57 -25.72 9.94
C TYR A 23 21.51 -26.15 10.98
N PRO A 24 20.62 -25.24 11.43
CA PRO A 24 19.69 -25.50 12.53
C PRO A 24 18.69 -26.61 12.20
N ASP A 25 18.32 -26.77 10.93
CA ASP A 25 17.35 -27.78 10.48
C ASP A 25 17.79 -29.22 10.78
N TYR A 26 19.10 -29.50 10.73
CA TYR A 26 19.62 -30.83 11.02
C TYR A 26 19.56 -31.15 12.52
N PHE A 27 19.88 -30.16 13.37
CA PHE A 27 19.73 -30.29 14.82
C PHE A 27 18.26 -30.46 15.20
N ASN A 28 17.40 -29.62 14.64
CA ASN A 28 15.96 -29.60 14.88
C ASN A 28 15.31 -30.94 14.55
N LYS A 29 15.63 -31.54 13.39
CA LYS A 29 15.17 -32.90 13.04
C LYS A 29 15.65 -33.97 14.02
N GLY A 30 16.88 -33.86 14.51
CA GLY A 30 17.42 -34.77 15.51
C GLY A 30 16.74 -34.61 16.87
N ALA A 31 16.51 -33.38 17.30
CA ALA A 31 15.78 -33.04 18.51
C ALA A 31 14.33 -33.57 18.44
N ASP A 32 13.64 -33.39 17.32
CA ASP A 32 12.30 -33.93 17.08
C ASP A 32 12.27 -35.45 17.20
N PHE A 33 13.23 -36.14 16.57
CA PHE A 33 13.34 -37.60 16.67
C PHE A 33 13.54 -38.07 18.12
N LEU A 34 14.40 -37.40 18.89
CA LEU A 34 14.66 -37.75 20.29
C LEU A 34 13.47 -37.44 21.20
N ASN A 35 12.82 -36.29 20.99
CA ASN A 35 11.62 -35.89 21.70
C ASN A 35 10.51 -36.92 21.48
N GLN A 36 10.30 -37.36 20.23
CA GLN A 36 9.29 -38.36 19.88
C GLN A 36 9.62 -39.76 20.42
N LYS A 37 10.89 -40.19 20.35
CA LYS A 37 11.29 -41.56 20.71
C LYS A 37 11.46 -41.76 22.22
N PHE A 38 11.90 -40.75 22.94
CA PHE A 38 12.25 -40.84 24.36
C PHE A 38 11.40 -39.93 25.25
N ASN A 39 10.39 -39.28 24.71
CA ASN A 39 9.50 -38.36 25.44
C ASN A 39 10.28 -37.24 26.16
N LEU A 40 11.33 -36.74 25.50
CA LEU A 40 12.19 -35.65 25.95
C LEU A 40 11.65 -34.29 25.46
N SER A 41 12.11 -33.19 26.08
CA SER A 41 11.76 -31.81 25.71
C SER A 41 13.01 -31.02 25.31
N ILE A 42 13.70 -31.49 24.28
CA ILE A 42 14.87 -30.82 23.70
C ILE A 42 14.37 -29.63 22.86
N PRO A 43 14.82 -28.39 23.15
CA PRO A 43 14.38 -27.22 22.41
C PRO A 43 15.00 -27.19 21.00
N HIS A 44 14.27 -26.59 20.05
CA HIS A 44 14.77 -26.30 18.71
C HIS A 44 15.82 -25.19 18.73
N PHE A 45 16.84 -25.35 17.88
CA PHE A 45 17.75 -24.28 17.50
C PHE A 45 17.01 -23.27 16.60
N TRP A 46 17.39 -22.00 16.72
CA TRP A 46 16.66 -20.90 16.10
C TRP A 46 16.86 -20.96 14.59
N THR A 47 15.78 -20.96 13.82
CA THR A 47 15.85 -20.90 12.36
C THR A 47 15.76 -19.45 11.90
N LYS A 48 16.72 -19.02 11.06
CA LYS A 48 16.63 -17.75 10.35
C LYS A 48 16.27 -18.05 8.91
N SER A 49 15.07 -17.71 8.49
CA SER A 49 14.71 -17.76 7.06
C SER A 49 15.61 -16.79 6.29
N PHE A 50 16.22 -17.29 5.22
CA PHE A 50 16.93 -16.43 4.28
C PHE A 50 15.90 -15.63 3.49
N ILE A 51 16.11 -14.32 3.38
CA ILE A 51 15.33 -13.46 2.50
C ILE A 51 16.01 -13.51 1.13
N PHE A 52 15.27 -13.89 0.10
CA PHE A 52 15.78 -14.05 -1.25
C PHE A 52 15.31 -12.87 -2.12
N GLY A 53 16.23 -12.22 -2.83
CA GLY A 53 15.88 -11.17 -3.78
C GLY A 53 15.18 -11.74 -5.03
N LEU A 54 14.75 -10.86 -5.94
CA LEU A 54 14.06 -11.23 -7.18
C LEU A 54 14.82 -12.32 -7.98
N ASP A 55 16.13 -12.22 -8.07
CA ASP A 55 16.98 -13.16 -8.83
C ASP A 55 16.98 -14.59 -8.25
N LEU A 56 16.69 -14.74 -6.96
CA LEU A 56 16.74 -16.02 -6.24
C LEU A 56 15.34 -16.56 -5.91
N GLN A 57 14.39 -15.67 -5.58
CA GLN A 57 13.01 -16.03 -5.23
C GLN A 57 12.09 -16.07 -6.45
N GLY A 58 12.48 -15.43 -7.55
CA GLY A 58 11.56 -15.04 -8.62
C GLY A 58 10.61 -13.93 -8.16
N GLY A 59 9.80 -13.44 -9.08
CA GLY A 59 8.89 -12.32 -8.82
C GLY A 59 8.57 -11.53 -10.07
N VAL A 60 8.18 -10.28 -9.89
CA VAL A 60 7.79 -9.37 -10.97
C VAL A 60 8.70 -8.14 -10.99
N ASN A 61 9.17 -7.74 -12.17
CA ASN A 61 9.80 -6.45 -12.42
C ASN A 61 8.89 -5.62 -13.33
N LEU A 62 8.51 -4.44 -12.89
CA LEU A 62 7.63 -3.51 -13.60
C LEU A 62 8.36 -2.19 -13.83
N ALA A 63 8.39 -1.76 -15.09
CA ALA A 63 8.91 -0.46 -15.48
C ALA A 63 7.74 0.46 -15.86
N TYR A 64 7.57 1.53 -15.09
CA TYR A 64 6.58 2.57 -15.33
C TYR A 64 7.24 3.82 -15.88
N GLN A 65 6.46 4.57 -16.68
CA GLN A 65 6.84 5.83 -17.28
C GLN A 65 5.81 6.87 -16.83
N ALA A 66 6.24 7.88 -16.07
CA ALA A 66 5.37 8.92 -15.56
C ALA A 66 5.10 9.98 -16.63
N ASP A 67 3.85 10.42 -16.72
CA ASP A 67 3.50 11.62 -17.49
C ASP A 67 3.74 12.85 -16.61
N LEU A 68 4.74 13.65 -17.00
CA LEU A 68 5.17 14.83 -16.26
C LEU A 68 4.87 16.14 -17.02
N ASN A 69 4.00 16.11 -18.04
CA ASN A 69 3.76 17.27 -18.89
C ASN A 69 3.17 18.47 -18.13
N ASN A 70 2.32 18.22 -17.13
CA ASN A 70 1.64 19.26 -16.34
C ASN A 70 2.21 19.43 -14.92
N VAL A 71 3.42 18.92 -14.67
CA VAL A 71 4.03 18.91 -13.33
C VAL A 71 5.19 19.90 -13.26
N THR A 72 5.07 20.90 -12.40
CA THR A 72 6.10 21.94 -12.19
C THR A 72 7.34 21.37 -11.48
N ASP A 73 7.16 20.65 -10.37
CA ASP A 73 8.23 19.99 -9.63
C ASP A 73 8.29 18.49 -9.97
N LYS A 74 8.99 18.18 -11.07
CA LYS A 74 9.14 16.81 -11.57
C LYS A 74 9.87 15.89 -10.60
N SER A 75 10.94 16.40 -9.95
CA SER A 75 11.74 15.59 -9.03
C SER A 75 10.97 15.28 -7.76
N GLY A 76 10.31 16.27 -7.16
CA GLY A 76 9.47 16.07 -5.98
C GLY A 76 8.29 15.15 -6.28
N ALA A 77 7.66 15.29 -7.45
CA ALA A 77 6.58 14.40 -7.88
C ALA A 77 7.04 12.95 -8.05
N MET A 78 8.21 12.71 -8.66
CA MET A 78 8.76 11.35 -8.79
C MET A 78 9.15 10.73 -7.44
N GLN A 79 9.69 11.53 -6.51
CA GLN A 79 9.96 11.07 -5.14
C GLN A 79 8.68 10.70 -4.41
N GLY A 80 7.66 11.56 -4.47
CA GLY A 80 6.34 11.26 -3.90
C GLY A 80 5.70 10.01 -4.51
N LEU A 81 5.81 9.83 -5.83
CA LEU A 81 5.35 8.63 -6.52
C LEU A 81 6.06 7.38 -6.00
N ARG A 82 7.40 7.40 -5.89
CA ARG A 82 8.19 6.30 -5.32
C ARG A 82 7.69 5.92 -3.92
N ASP A 83 7.56 6.90 -3.03
CA ASP A 83 7.16 6.67 -1.63
C ASP A 83 5.74 6.12 -1.51
N VAL A 84 4.83 6.57 -2.38
CA VAL A 84 3.46 6.04 -2.44
C VAL A 84 3.45 4.59 -2.89
N ILE A 85 4.18 4.26 -3.96
CA ILE A 85 4.25 2.89 -4.47
C ILE A 85 4.89 1.97 -3.43
N GLU A 86 6.02 2.35 -2.83
CA GLU A 86 6.70 1.60 -1.77
C GLU A 86 5.77 1.28 -0.60
N ARG A 87 5.02 2.26 -0.10
CA ARG A 87 4.05 2.04 0.97
C ARG A 87 2.92 1.08 0.57
N ARG A 88 2.42 1.14 -0.67
CA ARG A 88 1.35 0.24 -1.14
C ARG A 88 1.84 -1.21 -1.13
N VAL A 89 2.99 -1.47 -1.73
CA VAL A 89 3.52 -2.83 -1.85
C VAL A 89 3.90 -3.43 -0.49
N ASN A 90 4.36 -2.59 0.45
CA ASN A 90 4.58 -2.99 1.85
C ASN A 90 3.27 -3.43 2.55
N LEU A 91 2.16 -2.70 2.34
CA LEU A 91 0.85 -3.05 2.95
C LEU A 91 0.29 -4.38 2.43
N PHE A 92 0.61 -4.77 1.20
CA PHE A 92 0.16 -6.03 0.61
C PHE A 92 1.05 -7.23 0.96
N GLY A 93 2.04 -7.05 1.85
CA GLY A 93 2.84 -8.14 2.39
C GLY A 93 3.99 -8.60 1.48
N VAL A 94 4.39 -7.78 0.51
CA VAL A 94 5.63 -8.03 -0.26
C VAL A 94 6.81 -7.86 0.68
N THR A 95 7.64 -8.88 0.79
CA THR A 95 8.85 -8.84 1.60
C THR A 95 9.98 -8.24 0.76
N GLU A 96 10.48 -7.07 1.16
CA GLU A 96 11.57 -6.32 0.50
C GLU A 96 11.30 -5.88 -0.95
N PRO A 97 10.25 -5.08 -1.19
CA PRO A 97 10.04 -4.48 -2.50
C PRO A 97 11.12 -3.43 -2.79
N VAL A 98 11.63 -3.40 -4.03
CA VAL A 98 12.59 -2.38 -4.47
C VAL A 98 11.87 -1.41 -5.39
N VAL A 99 11.81 -0.13 -5.00
CA VAL A 99 11.18 0.94 -5.78
C VAL A 99 12.22 2.01 -6.07
N GLN A 100 12.61 2.15 -7.33
CA GLN A 100 13.70 3.03 -7.75
C GLN A 100 13.27 3.94 -8.89
N ILE A 101 13.74 5.18 -8.86
CA ILE A 101 13.57 6.12 -9.96
C ILE A 101 14.74 5.92 -10.92
N GLN A 102 14.45 5.72 -12.21
CA GLN A 102 15.44 5.60 -13.27
C GLN A 102 15.32 6.81 -14.21
N GLY A 103 16.41 7.57 -14.36
CA GLY A 103 16.39 8.78 -15.18
C GLY A 103 15.54 9.89 -14.55
N GLN A 104 14.67 10.53 -15.34
CA GLN A 104 13.86 11.67 -14.90
C GLN A 104 12.38 11.32 -14.67
N ASP A 105 11.90 10.23 -15.26
CA ASP A 105 10.47 9.97 -15.44
C ASP A 105 10.12 8.48 -15.38
N ARG A 106 11.09 7.58 -15.17
CA ARG A 106 10.80 6.14 -15.02
C ARG A 106 10.84 5.71 -13.57
N LEU A 107 9.96 4.79 -13.23
CA LEU A 107 9.92 4.12 -11.94
C LEU A 107 10.04 2.60 -12.17
N ILE A 108 11.09 2.01 -11.60
CA ILE A 108 11.32 0.57 -11.60
C ILE A 108 10.81 0.01 -10.27
N VAL A 109 9.96 -1.01 -10.35
CA VAL A 109 9.32 -1.65 -9.20
C VAL A 109 9.60 -3.15 -9.27
N GLU A 110 10.33 -3.66 -8.30
CA GLU A 110 10.65 -5.08 -8.18
C GLU A 110 9.93 -5.67 -6.97
N LEU A 111 9.16 -6.74 -7.23
CA LEU A 111 8.30 -7.39 -6.24
C LEU A 111 8.67 -8.87 -6.14
N PRO A 112 9.58 -9.24 -5.21
CA PRO A 112 9.95 -10.63 -4.97
C PRO A 112 8.76 -11.46 -4.47
N GLY A 113 8.68 -12.72 -4.89
CA GLY A 113 7.68 -13.66 -4.40
C GLY A 113 6.26 -13.48 -4.96
N ILE A 114 5.99 -12.43 -5.74
CA ILE A 114 4.73 -12.29 -6.48
C ILE A 114 4.77 -13.13 -7.76
N THR A 115 3.83 -14.05 -7.92
CA THR A 115 3.77 -14.94 -9.08
C THR A 115 2.86 -14.42 -10.20
N ASN A 116 1.85 -13.61 -9.86
CA ASN A 116 0.91 -13.05 -10.82
C ASN A 116 1.17 -11.56 -11.07
N VAL A 117 1.62 -11.26 -12.29
CA VAL A 117 1.90 -9.90 -12.76
C VAL A 117 0.65 -9.01 -12.75
N GLN A 118 -0.53 -9.56 -13.04
CA GLN A 118 -1.77 -8.76 -13.08
C GLN A 118 -2.19 -8.31 -11.68
N ASP A 119 -1.92 -9.12 -10.66
CA ASP A 119 -2.14 -8.71 -9.26
C ASP A 119 -1.20 -7.57 -8.89
N ALA A 120 0.08 -7.66 -9.27
CA ALA A 120 1.04 -6.58 -9.07
C ALA A 120 0.62 -5.27 -9.75
N ILE A 121 0.20 -5.36 -11.02
CA ILE A 121 -0.26 -4.19 -11.79
C ILE A 121 -1.50 -3.57 -11.15
N ARG A 122 -2.48 -4.37 -10.70
CA ARG A 122 -3.67 -3.85 -10.01
C ARG A 122 -3.30 -3.15 -8.71
N MET A 123 -2.47 -3.79 -7.87
CA MET A 123 -2.03 -3.22 -6.58
C MET A 123 -1.31 -1.87 -6.73
N ILE A 124 -0.50 -1.73 -7.78
CA ILE A 124 0.23 -0.49 -8.05
C ILE A 124 -0.68 0.54 -8.76
N GLY A 125 -1.46 0.08 -9.74
CA GLY A 125 -2.20 0.90 -10.70
C GLY A 125 -3.52 1.47 -10.18
N GLU A 126 -4.10 0.91 -9.12
CA GLU A 126 -5.20 1.59 -8.42
C GLU A 126 -4.68 2.92 -7.89
N THR A 127 -5.18 4.03 -8.44
CA THR A 127 -4.90 5.37 -7.92
C THR A 127 -6.08 5.77 -7.06
N PRO A 128 -6.13 5.37 -5.77
CA PRO A 128 -7.18 5.80 -4.88
C PRO A 128 -7.13 7.32 -4.76
N TYR A 129 -8.16 7.96 -5.30
CA TYR A 129 -8.43 9.38 -5.10
C TYR A 129 -9.49 9.49 -4.02
N LEU A 130 -9.18 10.26 -2.97
CA LEU A 130 -10.13 10.57 -1.91
C LEU A 130 -10.49 12.05 -2.01
N GLU A 131 -11.78 12.33 -2.08
CA GLU A 131 -12.34 13.67 -1.97
C GLU A 131 -13.41 13.70 -0.88
N PHE A 132 -13.55 14.85 -0.26
CA PHE A 132 -14.63 15.14 0.67
C PHE A 132 -15.62 16.04 -0.06
N LEU A 133 -16.90 15.68 0.00
CA LEU A 133 -17.96 16.42 -0.66
C LEU A 133 -18.92 16.96 0.39
N GLU A 134 -19.42 18.17 0.16
CA GLU A 134 -20.49 18.74 0.98
C GLU A 134 -21.84 18.42 0.36
N GLN A 135 -22.81 18.11 1.22
CA GLN A 135 -24.19 17.97 0.78
C GLN A 135 -24.76 19.32 0.38
N ARG A 136 -25.39 19.40 -0.79
CA ARG A 136 -26.11 20.58 -1.25
C ARG A 136 -27.42 20.75 -0.49
N THR A 137 -27.90 21.99 -0.43
CA THR A 137 -29.24 22.28 0.10
C THR A 137 -30.31 21.72 -0.83
N GLU A 138 -31.52 21.52 -0.31
CA GLU A 138 -32.66 21.04 -1.10
C GLU A 138 -32.99 22.01 -2.26
N ALA A 139 -32.89 23.32 -2.02
CA ALA A 139 -33.10 24.34 -3.03
C ALA A 139 -32.09 24.25 -4.19
N GLU A 140 -30.80 24.11 -3.88
CA GLU A 140 -29.74 23.94 -4.91
C GLU A 140 -29.91 22.62 -5.67
N THR A 141 -30.29 21.55 -4.96
CA THR A 141 -30.54 20.24 -5.56
C THR A 141 -31.67 20.32 -6.58
N GLN A 142 -32.79 20.96 -6.19
CA GLN A 142 -33.96 21.09 -7.06
C GLN A 142 -33.64 21.92 -8.30
N GLN A 143 -32.87 22.99 -8.16
CA GLN A 143 -32.43 23.80 -9.30
C GLN A 143 -31.67 22.97 -10.35
N ILE A 144 -30.75 22.11 -9.91
CA ILE A 144 -29.98 21.25 -10.82
C ILE A 144 -30.90 20.20 -11.47
N ILE A 145 -31.79 19.58 -10.70
CA ILE A 145 -32.75 18.58 -11.22
C ILE A 145 -33.70 19.21 -12.24
N ASP A 146 -34.21 20.41 -11.97
CA ASP A 146 -35.09 21.13 -12.89
C ASP A 146 -34.36 21.47 -14.18
N LYS A 147 -33.07 21.85 -14.11
CA LYS A 147 -32.25 22.06 -15.32
C LYS A 147 -31.95 20.79 -16.09
N ILE A 148 -31.72 19.68 -15.40
CA ILE A 148 -31.56 18.38 -16.07
C ILE A 148 -32.83 18.04 -16.86
N ARG A 149 -34.02 18.25 -16.27
CA ARG A 149 -35.29 18.03 -16.97
C ARG A 149 -35.45 18.97 -18.17
N GLU A 150 -35.16 20.26 -18.01
CA GLU A 150 -35.26 21.24 -19.10
C GLU A 150 -34.32 20.89 -20.27
N VAL A 151 -33.07 20.53 -19.98
CA VAL A 151 -32.11 20.10 -21.01
C VAL A 151 -32.56 18.83 -21.71
N GLN A 152 -33.14 17.86 -20.98
CA GLN A 152 -33.70 16.65 -21.57
C GLN A 152 -34.85 16.97 -22.54
N GLU A 153 -35.77 17.86 -22.17
CA GLU A 153 -36.88 18.26 -23.04
C GLU A 153 -36.42 18.97 -24.32
N VAL A 154 -35.38 19.81 -24.24
CA VAL A 154 -34.77 20.48 -25.40
C VAL A 154 -34.07 19.46 -26.30
N GLN A 155 -33.38 18.48 -25.71
CA GLN A 155 -32.71 17.42 -26.45
C GLN A 155 -33.71 16.50 -27.18
N GLU A 156 -34.84 16.17 -26.56
CA GLU A 156 -35.92 15.38 -27.18
C GLU A 156 -36.55 16.10 -28.39
N LYS A 157 -36.56 17.43 -28.38
CA LYS A 157 -37.04 18.26 -29.50
C LYS A 157 -35.99 18.45 -30.60
N ASN A 158 -34.81 17.82 -30.50
CA ASN A 158 -33.65 18.05 -31.37
C ASN A 158 -33.22 19.53 -31.44
N GLU A 159 -33.42 20.28 -30.37
CA GLU A 159 -33.00 21.67 -30.26
C GLU A 159 -31.62 21.79 -29.61
N ASP A 160 -30.98 22.94 -29.81
CA ASP A 160 -29.64 23.22 -29.30
C ASP A 160 -29.66 23.50 -27.78
N ILE A 161 -29.04 22.60 -27.02
CA ILE A 161 -28.93 22.64 -25.55
C ILE A 161 -28.20 23.90 -25.06
N SER A 162 -27.30 24.47 -25.87
CA SER A 162 -26.53 25.67 -25.49
C SER A 162 -27.41 26.92 -25.34
N LYS A 163 -28.65 26.88 -25.82
CA LYS A 163 -29.66 27.93 -25.63
C LYS A 163 -30.29 27.93 -24.25
N VAL A 164 -30.15 26.84 -23.48
CA VAL A 164 -30.64 26.76 -22.11
C VAL A 164 -29.67 27.54 -21.21
N THR A 165 -30.19 28.51 -20.47
CA THR A 165 -29.40 29.29 -19.51
C THR A 165 -28.87 28.38 -18.41
N ASP A 166 -27.59 28.55 -18.07
CA ASP A 166 -26.88 27.76 -17.05
C ASP A 166 -26.91 26.24 -17.28
N TRP A 167 -26.98 25.82 -18.56
CA TRP A 167 -26.99 24.40 -18.91
C TRP A 167 -25.80 23.63 -18.34
N GLN A 168 -24.67 24.29 -18.04
CA GLN A 168 -23.49 23.64 -17.43
C GLN A 168 -23.78 23.05 -16.05
N LEU A 169 -24.84 23.48 -15.36
CA LEU A 169 -25.26 22.90 -14.08
C LEU A 169 -25.57 21.40 -14.20
N VAL A 170 -26.01 20.92 -15.37
CA VAL A 170 -26.31 19.49 -15.59
C VAL A 170 -25.07 18.60 -15.56
N LEU A 171 -23.88 19.18 -15.67
CA LEU A 171 -22.60 18.46 -15.56
C LEU A 171 -22.18 18.24 -14.09
N GLN A 172 -22.87 18.87 -13.15
CA GLN A 172 -22.55 18.79 -11.72
C GLN A 172 -23.37 17.70 -11.03
N ASN A 173 -22.84 17.17 -9.92
CA ASN A 173 -23.62 16.30 -9.05
C ASN A 173 -24.74 17.13 -8.36
N PRO A 174 -26.01 16.71 -8.47
CA PRO A 174 -27.14 17.47 -7.91
C PRO A 174 -27.19 17.45 -6.39
N TYR A 175 -26.60 16.44 -5.74
CA TYR A 175 -26.69 16.24 -4.30
C TYR A 175 -25.44 16.72 -3.55
N PHE A 176 -24.29 16.72 -4.22
CA PHE A 176 -23.01 16.98 -3.60
C PHE A 176 -22.21 18.02 -4.37
N LYS A 177 -21.44 18.84 -3.66
CA LYS A 177 -20.48 19.78 -4.24
C LYS A 177 -19.07 19.43 -3.78
N PRO A 178 -18.05 19.54 -4.66
CA PRO A 178 -16.66 19.30 -4.30
C PRO A 178 -16.17 20.33 -3.29
N THR A 179 -15.27 19.89 -2.41
CA THR A 179 -14.55 20.76 -1.48
C THR A 179 -13.06 20.80 -1.86
N GLU A 180 -12.31 21.73 -1.24
CA GLU A 180 -10.85 21.74 -1.36
C GLU A 180 -10.20 20.59 -0.58
N LEU A 181 -10.93 19.94 0.33
CA LEU A 181 -10.44 18.87 1.18
C LEU A 181 -10.37 17.55 0.40
N THR A 182 -9.15 17.05 0.25
CA THR A 182 -8.82 15.80 -0.46
C THR A 182 -7.88 14.92 0.36
N GLY A 183 -7.61 13.71 -0.15
CA GLY A 183 -6.65 12.76 0.43
C GLY A 183 -5.23 13.31 0.61
N LYS A 184 -4.86 14.41 -0.08
CA LYS A 184 -3.58 15.11 0.10
C LYS A 184 -3.38 15.61 1.54
N TYR A 185 -4.48 15.93 2.22
CA TYR A 185 -4.44 16.53 3.55
C TYR A 185 -4.45 15.51 4.68
N LEU A 186 -4.41 14.20 4.38
CA LEU A 186 -4.31 13.16 5.40
C LEU A 186 -2.89 13.05 5.93
N SER A 187 -2.72 13.04 7.25
CA SER A 187 -1.47 12.70 7.91
C SER A 187 -1.35 11.20 8.19
N LYS A 188 -2.46 10.55 8.56
CA LYS A 188 -2.49 9.12 8.90
C LYS A 188 -3.88 8.52 8.67
N VAL A 189 -3.91 7.24 8.31
CA VAL A 189 -5.14 6.45 8.17
C VAL A 189 -4.93 5.10 8.86
N ASN A 190 -5.82 4.72 9.78
CA ASN A 190 -5.75 3.45 10.50
C ASN A 190 -7.08 2.69 10.40
N VAL A 191 -7.01 1.36 10.36
CA VAL A 191 -8.18 0.52 10.61
C VAL A 191 -8.27 0.32 12.12
N VAL A 192 -9.38 0.75 12.70
CA VAL A 192 -9.69 0.59 14.13
C VAL A 192 -10.96 -0.22 14.28
N PHE A 193 -11.13 -0.88 15.42
CA PHE A 193 -12.36 -1.60 15.73
C PHE A 193 -13.08 -0.88 16.85
N ASP A 194 -14.36 -0.60 16.63
CA ASP A 194 -15.23 -0.02 17.64
C ASP A 194 -15.31 -0.95 18.85
N GLN A 195 -14.99 -0.46 20.05
CA GLN A 195 -14.88 -1.30 21.25
C GLN A 195 -16.23 -1.87 21.72
N THR A 196 -17.35 -1.31 21.26
CA THR A 196 -18.69 -1.75 21.67
C THR A 196 -19.30 -2.72 20.66
N THR A 197 -19.20 -2.35 19.38
CA THR A 197 -19.85 -3.06 18.27
C THR A 197 -18.93 -4.04 17.56
N TYR A 198 -17.61 -3.99 17.84
CA TYR A 198 -16.56 -4.74 17.14
C TYR A 198 -16.55 -4.55 15.62
N LYS A 199 -17.19 -3.47 15.14
CA LYS A 199 -17.22 -3.15 13.72
C LYS A 199 -15.92 -2.46 13.32
N PRO A 200 -15.34 -2.82 12.16
CA PRO A 200 -14.19 -2.11 11.63
C PRO A 200 -14.59 -0.70 11.21
N GLN A 201 -13.73 0.27 11.50
CA GLN A 201 -13.85 1.67 11.14
C GLN A 201 -12.51 2.17 10.60
N ILE A 202 -12.57 3.18 9.75
CA ILE A 202 -11.37 3.84 9.23
C ILE A 202 -11.21 5.14 10.01
N GLU A 203 -10.17 5.22 10.82
CA GLU A 203 -9.75 6.45 11.48
C GLU A 203 -8.89 7.26 10.51
N ILE A 204 -9.29 8.51 10.27
CA ILE A 204 -8.59 9.45 9.39
C ILE A 204 -8.09 10.61 10.25
N ILE A 205 -6.80 10.90 10.15
CA ILE A 205 -6.16 12.02 10.83
C ILE A 205 -5.68 12.99 9.76
N PHE A 206 -6.09 14.26 9.85
CA PHE A 206 -5.64 15.32 8.94
C PHE A 206 -4.27 15.87 9.35
N ASN A 207 -3.61 16.59 8.44
CA ASN A 207 -2.48 17.45 8.77
C ASN A 207 -3.00 18.86 9.14
N LYS A 208 -2.10 19.75 9.59
CA LYS A 208 -2.48 21.12 10.02
C LYS A 208 -3.21 21.96 8.95
N GLU A 209 -2.96 21.69 7.68
CA GLU A 209 -3.67 22.37 6.59
C GLU A 209 -5.08 21.78 6.40
N GLY A 210 -5.19 20.45 6.45
CA GLY A 210 -6.47 19.74 6.37
C GLY A 210 -7.39 20.01 7.56
N GLU A 211 -6.84 20.13 8.76
CA GLU A 211 -7.60 20.50 9.96
C GLU A 211 -8.36 21.82 9.76
N LYS A 212 -7.70 22.82 9.16
CA LYS A 212 -8.32 24.12 8.87
C LYS A 212 -9.36 24.09 7.76
N LEU A 213 -9.22 23.15 6.83
CA LEU A 213 -10.19 22.95 5.74
C LEU A 213 -11.40 22.13 6.20
N PHE A 214 -11.27 21.39 7.31
CA PHE A 214 -12.33 20.54 7.85
C PHE A 214 -13.14 21.21 8.97
N GLU A 215 -12.57 22.20 9.67
CA GLU A 215 -13.25 23.03 10.69
C GLU A 215 -14.34 23.92 10.08
#